data_AF-A0A539DIM2-F1
#
_entry.id   AF-A0A539DIM2-F1
#
_cell.length_a   1.000
_cell.length_b   1.000
_cell.length_c   1.000
_cell.angle_alpha   90.00
_cell.angle_beta   90.00
_cell.angle_gamma   90.00
#
_symmetry.space_group_name_H-M   'P 1'
#
loop_
_entity.id
_entity.type
_entity.pdbx_description
1 polymer ?
#
loop_
_entity_poly.entity_id
_entity_poly.type
_entity_poly.pdbx_seq_one_letter_code
_entity_poly.pdbx_strand_id
1 'polypeptide(L)'
;MTFTSLGGREDVLELNGTNDSDIFNVNQTADQIQIVRATTAFVTVALNTTGINTLDLRGLDGDDTFNLAAVLPYVGGVLVDAGNPSASDTLNLTGATGAIVENLAAQTVTGYGATVSFLGTEHVNLAGAGGAATLTINASTGDDQLAYTPTGASAGTVTRAGQNVVTNFSGIAGTFTLDALAGSDTVTVNGTSLGDAVAVFTTKRSPAPELEFDPPPCTFKKLGPPVPDTVTVSLPLPALTTSESVLAE
;
A
#
# COMPACT_ATOMS: atom_id res chain seq x y z
N MET A 1 21.93 -20.24 -13.11
CA MET A 1 22.39 -20.92 -11.87
C MET A 1 21.16 -21.48 -11.17
N THR A 2 21.28 -22.56 -10.41
CA THR A 2 20.12 -23.20 -9.75
C THR A 2 20.44 -23.43 -8.27
N PHE A 3 19.55 -22.97 -7.41
CA PHE A 3 19.53 -23.19 -5.97
C PHE A 3 18.40 -24.17 -5.66
N THR A 4 18.75 -25.39 -5.29
CA THR A 4 17.82 -26.48 -4.95
C THR A 4 18.21 -27.08 -3.62
N SER A 5 17.24 -27.44 -2.77
CA SER A 5 17.46 -28.24 -1.58
C SER A 5 16.75 -29.59 -1.70
N LEU A 6 17.23 -30.60 -0.97
CA LEU A 6 16.61 -31.93 -0.92
C LEU A 6 15.32 -31.95 -0.07
N GLY A 7 15.11 -30.95 0.80
CA GLY A 7 13.97 -30.83 1.71
C GLY A 7 12.86 -29.88 1.24
N GLY A 8 13.01 -29.25 0.06
CA GLY A 8 12.09 -28.24 -0.45
C GLY A 8 12.69 -26.84 -0.34
N ARG A 9 11.93 -25.87 0.18
CA ARG A 9 12.43 -24.51 0.39
C ARG A 9 12.94 -24.37 1.82
N GLU A 10 14.24 -24.23 1.98
CA GLU A 10 14.89 -24.14 3.30
C GLU A 10 15.87 -22.97 3.38
N ASP A 11 16.45 -22.58 2.24
CA ASP A 11 17.59 -21.67 2.22
C ASP A 11 17.19 -20.20 2.23
N VAL A 12 18.13 -19.35 2.64
CA VAL A 12 18.04 -17.90 2.49
C VAL A 12 18.89 -17.49 1.28
N LEU A 13 18.34 -16.64 0.41
CA LEU A 13 19.09 -16.02 -0.67
C LEU A 13 19.11 -14.50 -0.46
N GLU A 14 20.30 -13.95 -0.31
CA GLU A 14 20.54 -12.51 -0.37
C GLU A 14 21.07 -12.14 -1.76
N LEU A 15 20.44 -11.14 -2.38
CA LEU A 15 20.82 -10.60 -3.67
C LEU A 15 21.06 -9.10 -3.54
N ASN A 16 22.32 -8.72 -3.73
CA ASN A 16 22.75 -7.34 -3.81
C ASN A 16 22.78 -6.90 -5.28
N GLY A 17 22.18 -5.73 -5.54
CA GLY A 17 22.35 -4.99 -6.77
C GLY A 17 23.73 -4.34 -6.83
N THR A 18 23.78 -3.18 -7.46
CA THR A 18 24.97 -2.36 -7.65
C THR A 18 24.70 -0.96 -7.10
N ASN A 19 25.65 -0.03 -7.26
CA ASN A 19 25.40 1.37 -6.91
C ASN A 19 24.82 2.17 -8.11
N ASP A 20 24.51 1.48 -9.21
CA ASP A 20 23.78 2.01 -10.35
C ASP A 20 22.32 1.53 -10.24
N SER A 21 21.38 2.25 -10.87
CA SER A 21 19.98 1.80 -10.99
C SER A 21 19.83 0.39 -11.55
N ASP A 22 19.23 -0.49 -10.77
CA ASP A 22 18.96 -1.88 -11.09
C ASP A 22 17.47 -2.22 -11.17
N ILE A 23 17.19 -3.32 -11.86
CA ILE A 23 15.87 -3.90 -11.99
C ILE A 23 15.95 -5.35 -11.53
N PHE A 24 15.28 -5.64 -10.41
CA PHE A 24 15.12 -6.97 -9.86
C PHE A 24 13.85 -7.59 -10.44
N ASN A 25 14.00 -8.57 -11.33
CA ASN A 25 12.89 -9.32 -11.87
C ASN A 25 12.74 -10.63 -11.08
N VAL A 26 11.72 -10.69 -10.24
CA VAL A 26 11.44 -11.81 -9.34
C VAL A 26 10.16 -12.50 -9.79
N ASN A 27 10.29 -13.80 -10.06
CA ASN A 27 9.19 -14.70 -10.37
C ASN A 27 8.34 -14.30 -11.60
N GLN A 28 8.90 -13.48 -12.49
CA GLN A 28 8.31 -13.18 -13.81
C GLN A 28 8.29 -14.43 -14.71
N THR A 29 9.31 -15.29 -14.55
CA THR A 29 9.24 -16.71 -14.86
C THR A 29 9.22 -17.45 -13.53
N ALA A 30 8.36 -18.46 -13.40
CA ALA A 30 8.18 -19.19 -12.14
C ALA A 30 9.52 -19.65 -11.56
N ASP A 31 9.72 -19.38 -10.27
CA ASP A 31 10.91 -19.72 -9.49
C ASP A 31 12.21 -19.09 -9.97
N GLN A 32 12.15 -18.08 -10.84
CA GLN A 32 13.34 -17.43 -11.37
C GLN A 32 13.52 -16.01 -10.84
N ILE A 33 14.78 -15.63 -10.61
CA ILE A 33 15.18 -14.26 -10.34
C ILE A 33 16.27 -13.85 -11.34
N GLN A 34 16.22 -12.60 -11.81
CA GLN A 34 17.31 -11.98 -12.54
C GLN A 34 17.41 -10.49 -12.22
N ILE A 35 18.63 -10.00 -12.04
CA ILE A 35 18.93 -8.58 -11.91
C ILE A 35 19.51 -8.10 -13.23
N VAL A 36 18.96 -7.00 -13.73
CA VAL A 36 19.45 -6.29 -14.91
C VAL A 36 19.59 -4.82 -14.55
N ARG A 37 20.50 -4.09 -15.19
CA ARG A 37 20.54 -2.63 -15.07
C ARG A 37 19.27 -2.02 -15.66
N ALA A 38 18.99 -0.77 -15.30
CA ALA A 38 17.96 0.02 -15.98
C ALA A 38 18.16 0.11 -17.52
N THR A 39 19.41 -0.03 -17.98
CA THR A 39 19.78 -0.10 -19.41
C THR A 39 19.64 -1.49 -20.04
N THR A 40 19.07 -2.45 -19.31
CA THR A 40 18.84 -3.87 -19.68
C THR A 40 20.10 -4.75 -19.75
N ALA A 41 21.28 -4.22 -19.44
CA ALA A 41 22.48 -5.04 -19.30
C ALA A 41 22.35 -6.00 -18.11
N PHE A 42 22.73 -7.26 -18.28
CA PHE A 42 22.62 -8.25 -17.20
C PHE A 42 23.61 -7.93 -16.07
N VAL A 43 23.10 -7.91 -14.83
CA VAL A 43 23.91 -7.89 -13.60
C VAL A 43 24.11 -9.31 -13.11
N THR A 44 23.05 -10.12 -13.15
CA THR A 44 23.11 -11.54 -12.85
C THR A 44 22.68 -12.40 -14.05
N VAL A 45 23.14 -13.64 -14.07
CA VAL A 45 22.50 -14.70 -14.85
C VAL A 45 21.15 -15.02 -14.22
N ALA A 46 20.24 -15.63 -14.99
CA ALA A 46 19.00 -16.18 -14.42
C ALA A 46 19.30 -17.19 -13.29
N LEU A 47 18.67 -16.98 -12.14
CA LEU A 47 18.77 -17.78 -10.93
C LEU A 47 17.48 -18.55 -10.74
N ASN A 48 17.53 -19.89 -10.78
CA ASN A 48 16.39 -20.73 -10.39
C ASN A 48 16.44 -20.95 -8.88
N THR A 49 15.35 -20.70 -8.18
CA THR A 49 15.30 -20.52 -6.72
C THR A 49 14.39 -21.52 -6.02
N THR A 50 14.24 -22.72 -6.55
CA THR A 50 13.31 -23.74 -6.03
C THR A 50 13.66 -24.23 -4.61
N GLY A 51 14.91 -24.06 -4.17
CA GLY A 51 15.37 -24.35 -2.80
C GLY A 51 15.26 -23.19 -1.81
N ILE A 52 14.90 -21.99 -2.27
CA ILE A 52 14.95 -20.76 -1.45
C ILE A 52 13.63 -20.54 -0.72
N ASN A 53 13.69 -20.38 0.60
CA ASN A 53 12.57 -20.07 1.48
C ASN A 53 12.43 -18.58 1.79
N THR A 54 13.54 -17.88 1.99
CA THR A 54 13.58 -16.45 2.33
C THR A 54 14.43 -15.71 1.31
N LEU A 55 13.96 -14.56 0.87
CA LEU A 55 14.62 -13.74 -0.15
C LEU A 55 14.87 -12.34 0.38
N ASP A 56 16.14 -11.92 0.39
CA ASP A 56 16.55 -10.56 0.72
C ASP A 56 17.08 -9.88 -0.55
N LEU A 57 16.43 -8.81 -0.98
CA LEU A 57 16.81 -8.00 -2.15
C LEU A 57 17.33 -6.65 -1.67
N ARG A 58 18.53 -6.26 -2.10
CA ARG A 58 19.21 -5.03 -1.67
C ARG A 58 19.59 -4.21 -2.89
N GLY A 59 18.94 -3.06 -3.06
CA GLY A 59 19.17 -2.10 -4.14
C GLY A 59 20.52 -1.40 -4.03
N LEU A 60 20.83 -0.92 -2.82
CA LEU A 60 22.02 -0.12 -2.46
C LEU A 60 21.87 1.36 -2.79
N ASP A 61 22.57 1.85 -3.83
CA ASP A 61 22.48 3.24 -4.30
C ASP A 61 21.91 3.24 -5.72
N GLY A 62 21.28 4.34 -6.13
CA GLY A 62 20.67 4.47 -7.45
C GLY A 62 19.15 4.46 -7.35
N ASP A 63 18.51 4.45 -8.52
CA ASP A 63 17.05 4.38 -8.63
C ASP A 63 16.65 2.94 -9.00
N ASP A 64 16.26 2.14 -8.02
CA ASP A 64 16.02 0.72 -8.17
C ASP A 64 14.55 0.37 -8.42
N THR A 65 14.33 -0.67 -9.20
CA THR A 65 12.99 -1.21 -9.47
C THR A 65 12.91 -2.69 -9.12
N PHE A 66 12.00 -3.03 -8.21
CA PHE A 66 11.73 -4.39 -7.77
C PHE A 66 10.42 -4.89 -8.37
N ASN A 67 10.49 -5.76 -9.38
CA ASN A 67 9.34 -6.37 -10.04
C ASN A 67 9.08 -7.77 -9.47
N LEU A 68 8.15 -7.86 -8.53
CA LEU A 68 7.75 -9.11 -7.89
C LEU A 68 6.39 -9.55 -8.46
N ALA A 69 6.39 -10.64 -9.21
CA ALA A 69 5.23 -11.09 -9.97
C ALA A 69 4.69 -12.45 -9.51
N ALA A 70 3.41 -12.65 -9.77
CA ALA A 70 2.67 -13.88 -9.47
C ALA A 70 2.73 -14.25 -7.97
N VAL A 71 2.37 -15.50 -7.66
CA VAL A 71 2.46 -16.01 -6.29
C VAL A 71 3.93 -16.27 -5.97
N LEU A 72 4.48 -15.46 -5.07
CA LEU A 72 5.83 -15.55 -4.55
C LEU A 72 5.95 -16.79 -3.65
N PRO A 73 6.87 -17.72 -3.93
CA PRO A 73 6.96 -18.99 -3.22
C PRO A 73 7.84 -18.92 -1.95
N TYR A 74 8.35 -17.75 -1.59
CA TYR A 74 9.27 -17.51 -0.47
C TYR A 74 8.52 -17.34 0.86
N VAL A 75 7.97 -18.43 1.39
CA VAL A 75 7.09 -18.39 2.58
C VAL A 75 7.81 -17.96 3.87
N GLY A 76 9.14 -18.00 3.90
CA GLY A 76 9.95 -17.42 4.96
C GLY A 76 10.01 -15.89 4.95
N GLY A 77 9.46 -15.25 3.90
CA GLY A 77 9.39 -13.80 3.73
C GLY A 77 10.25 -13.31 2.59
N VAL A 78 9.90 -12.12 2.09
CA VAL A 78 10.70 -11.35 1.14
C VAL A 78 11.01 -9.98 1.75
N LEU A 79 12.28 -9.64 1.86
CA LEU A 79 12.74 -8.30 2.20
C LEU A 79 13.13 -7.55 0.93
N VAL A 80 12.58 -6.36 0.75
CA VAL A 80 13.00 -5.38 -0.27
C VAL A 80 13.63 -4.21 0.44
N ASP A 81 14.95 -4.12 0.38
CA ASP A 81 15.69 -2.95 0.84
C ASP A 81 16.14 -2.16 -0.38
N ALA A 82 15.45 -1.06 -0.65
CA ALA A 82 15.82 -0.20 -1.76
C ALA A 82 17.07 0.65 -1.49
N GLY A 83 17.54 0.69 -0.23
CA GLY A 83 18.73 1.44 0.14
C GLY A 83 18.44 2.90 0.46
N ASN A 84 19.30 3.81 0.00
CA ASN A 84 19.24 5.22 0.37
C ASN A 84 18.02 5.90 -0.26
N PRO A 85 17.08 6.44 0.55
CA PRO A 85 15.87 7.02 0.00
C PRO A 85 16.19 8.29 -0.79
N SER A 86 15.98 8.24 -2.10
CA SER A 86 16.16 9.38 -3.02
C SER A 86 14.89 9.76 -3.80
N ALA A 87 13.75 9.20 -3.38
CA ALA A 87 12.41 9.42 -3.96
C ALA A 87 12.23 8.85 -5.38
N SER A 88 12.82 7.68 -5.64
CA SER A 88 12.90 7.09 -6.98
C SER A 88 12.73 5.57 -6.98
N ASP A 89 12.89 4.91 -5.83
CA ASP A 89 12.83 3.47 -5.75
C ASP A 89 11.41 2.95 -5.83
N THR A 90 11.21 1.92 -6.63
CA THR A 90 9.90 1.40 -6.97
C THR A 90 9.77 -0.09 -6.67
N LEU A 91 8.78 -0.46 -5.83
CA LEU A 91 8.33 -1.83 -5.62
C LEU A 91 7.04 -2.08 -6.40
N ASN A 92 7.08 -2.98 -7.37
CA ASN A 92 5.94 -3.45 -8.14
C ASN A 92 5.54 -4.86 -7.68
N LEU A 93 4.35 -5.00 -7.10
CA LEU A 93 3.75 -6.28 -6.73
C LEU A 93 2.56 -6.57 -7.63
N THR A 94 2.60 -7.69 -8.36
CA THR A 94 1.57 -8.02 -9.36
C THR A 94 1.07 -9.46 -9.26
N GLY A 95 -0.17 -9.69 -9.67
CA GLY A 95 -0.73 -11.04 -9.81
C GLY A 95 -1.39 -11.59 -8.54
N ALA A 96 -1.76 -10.72 -7.60
CA ALA A 96 -2.57 -11.15 -6.45
C ALA A 96 -3.99 -11.57 -6.92
N THR A 97 -4.37 -12.81 -6.63
CA THR A 97 -5.70 -13.35 -6.97
C THR A 97 -6.70 -13.29 -5.81
N GLY A 98 -6.26 -12.82 -4.64
CA GLY A 98 -7.05 -12.78 -3.40
C GLY A 98 -7.01 -11.42 -2.71
N ALA A 99 -7.16 -11.42 -1.39
CA ALA A 99 -7.07 -10.22 -0.59
C ALA A 99 -5.61 -9.74 -0.48
N ILE A 100 -5.40 -8.47 -0.82
CA ILE A 100 -4.15 -7.76 -0.59
C ILE A 100 -4.31 -6.96 0.70
N VAL A 101 -3.30 -7.03 1.57
CA VAL A 101 -3.25 -6.19 2.77
C VAL A 101 -1.90 -5.50 2.83
N GLU A 102 -1.92 -4.18 2.82
CA GLU A 102 -0.77 -3.33 3.11
C GLU A 102 -0.89 -2.78 4.53
N ASN A 103 0.24 -2.72 5.23
CA ASN A 103 0.38 -2.04 6.50
C ASN A 103 1.44 -0.95 6.34
N LEU A 104 1.01 0.31 6.37
CA LEU A 104 1.87 1.47 6.15
C LEU A 104 2.85 1.67 7.30
N ALA A 105 2.43 1.42 8.55
CA ALA A 105 3.29 1.60 9.72
C ALA A 105 4.40 0.53 9.80
N ALA A 106 4.07 -0.71 9.46
CA ALA A 106 5.02 -1.82 9.44
C ALA A 106 5.79 -1.94 8.12
N GLN A 107 5.40 -1.20 7.07
CA GLN A 107 5.91 -1.31 5.70
C GLN A 107 5.91 -2.76 5.20
N THR A 108 4.72 -3.38 5.25
CA THR A 108 4.54 -4.77 4.79
C THR A 108 3.34 -4.90 3.86
N VAL A 109 3.42 -5.85 2.94
CA VAL A 109 2.35 -6.24 2.02
C VAL A 109 2.17 -7.75 2.04
N THR A 110 0.92 -8.20 2.07
CA THR A 110 0.53 -9.60 1.91
C THR A 110 -0.47 -9.75 0.76
N GLY A 111 -0.74 -10.98 0.32
CA GLY A 111 -1.67 -11.27 -0.77
C GLY A 111 -1.02 -11.73 -2.08
N TYR A 112 0.32 -11.68 -2.15
CA TYR A 112 1.13 -12.14 -3.28
C TYR A 112 1.83 -13.48 -3.01
N GLY A 113 1.31 -14.30 -2.10
CA GLY A 113 1.93 -15.55 -1.65
C GLY A 113 2.80 -15.36 -0.40
N ALA A 114 3.98 -14.78 -0.56
CA ALA A 114 4.86 -14.40 0.54
C ALA A 114 4.44 -13.06 1.18
N THR A 115 4.80 -12.86 2.45
CA THR A 115 4.82 -11.52 3.06
C THR A 115 6.03 -10.76 2.53
N VAL A 116 5.79 -9.57 1.99
CA VAL A 116 6.83 -8.67 1.50
C VAL A 116 6.99 -7.53 2.50
N SER A 117 8.15 -7.39 3.11
CA SER A 117 8.53 -6.21 3.90
C SER A 117 9.44 -5.32 3.07
N PHE A 118 9.29 -4.01 3.20
CA PHE A 118 10.09 -3.06 2.43
C PHE A 118 10.65 -1.94 3.30
N LEU A 119 11.83 -1.44 2.91
CA LEU A 119 12.46 -0.24 3.45
C LEU A 119 13.13 0.53 2.30
N GLY A 120 13.29 1.83 2.48
CA GLY A 120 13.87 2.72 1.46
C GLY A 120 12.93 3.00 0.27
N THR A 121 12.00 2.10 -0.07
CA THR A 121 11.09 2.26 -1.21
C THR A 121 10.20 3.49 -1.08
N GLU A 122 10.09 4.29 -2.13
CA GLU A 122 9.19 5.44 -2.17
C GLU A 122 7.93 5.25 -3.00
N HIS A 123 7.96 4.35 -3.97
CA HIS A 123 6.80 4.01 -4.78
C HIS A 123 6.44 2.54 -4.59
N VAL A 124 5.26 2.28 -4.03
CA VAL A 124 4.72 0.92 -3.91
C VAL A 124 3.53 0.80 -4.85
N ASN A 125 3.63 -0.08 -5.84
CA ASN A 125 2.58 -0.32 -6.83
C ASN A 125 1.97 -1.70 -6.60
N LEU A 126 0.70 -1.75 -6.20
CA LEU A 126 -0.03 -2.96 -5.89
C LEU A 126 -1.03 -3.27 -7.02
N ALA A 127 -0.85 -4.40 -7.71
CA ALA A 127 -1.76 -4.82 -8.77
C ALA A 127 -2.42 -6.17 -8.47
N GLY A 128 -3.75 -6.13 -8.33
CA GLY A 128 -4.56 -7.33 -8.38
C GLY A 128 -4.54 -7.96 -9.77
N ALA A 129 -4.80 -9.26 -9.86
CA ALA A 129 -4.97 -9.98 -11.12
C ALA A 129 -6.34 -9.71 -11.80
N GLY A 130 -7.09 -8.71 -11.33
CA GLY A 130 -8.49 -8.47 -11.68
C GLY A 130 -9.47 -9.36 -10.89
N GLY A 131 -10.74 -9.39 -11.32
CA GLY A 131 -11.77 -10.25 -10.70
C GLY A 131 -12.19 -9.79 -9.29
N ALA A 132 -12.16 -10.69 -8.31
CA ALA A 132 -12.63 -10.44 -6.94
C ALA A 132 -11.52 -9.94 -5.98
N ALA A 133 -10.37 -9.51 -6.50
CA ALA A 133 -9.28 -8.99 -5.67
C ALA A 133 -9.76 -7.81 -4.82
N THR A 134 -9.49 -7.87 -3.52
CA THR A 134 -9.78 -6.80 -2.55
C THR A 134 -8.49 -6.22 -2.04
N LEU A 135 -8.51 -4.96 -1.60
CA LEU A 135 -7.36 -4.29 -1.01
C LEU A 135 -7.75 -3.66 0.32
N THR A 136 -6.98 -3.95 1.36
CA THR A 136 -7.02 -3.19 2.62
C THR A 136 -5.67 -2.52 2.83
N ILE A 137 -5.68 -1.20 3.00
CA ILE A 137 -4.50 -0.43 3.42
C ILE A 137 -4.74 0.01 4.85
N ASN A 138 -3.91 -0.47 5.77
CA ASN A 138 -3.95 -0.11 7.18
C ASN A 138 -2.90 0.97 7.47
N ALA A 139 -3.29 2.01 8.19
CA ALA A 139 -2.39 3.06 8.67
C ALA A 139 -1.67 2.62 9.97
N SER A 140 -1.62 3.47 10.98
CA SER A 140 -0.98 3.23 12.27
C SER A 140 -2.01 3.20 13.41
N THR A 141 -1.59 2.89 14.64
CA THR A 141 -2.48 2.99 15.81
C THR A 141 -2.44 4.38 16.49
N GLY A 142 -1.82 5.36 15.85
CA GLY A 142 -1.78 6.75 16.30
C GLY A 142 -2.38 7.67 15.23
N ASP A 143 -2.41 8.97 15.53
CA ASP A 143 -3.06 9.96 14.65
C ASP A 143 -2.46 9.98 13.24
N ASP A 144 -3.32 9.75 12.25
CA ASP A 144 -2.95 9.64 10.85
C ASP A 144 -3.59 10.72 9.97
N GLN A 145 -2.82 11.26 9.04
CA GLN A 145 -3.33 12.07 7.94
C GLN A 145 -3.15 11.30 6.64
N LEU A 146 -4.26 10.80 6.11
CA LEU A 146 -4.30 10.01 4.89
C LEU A 146 -4.93 10.83 3.76
N ALA A 147 -4.40 10.68 2.55
CA ALA A 147 -5.03 11.18 1.35
C ALA A 147 -5.23 10.03 0.36
N TYR A 148 -6.43 9.94 -0.22
CA TYR A 148 -6.78 9.01 -1.26
C TYR A 148 -7.22 9.79 -2.51
N THR A 149 -6.64 9.45 -3.65
CA THR A 149 -6.97 10.00 -4.97
C THR A 149 -7.31 8.86 -5.93
N PRO A 150 -8.58 8.68 -6.33
CA PRO A 150 -8.94 7.73 -7.37
C PRO A 150 -8.27 8.10 -8.71
N THR A 151 -7.69 7.11 -9.39
CA THR A 151 -7.09 7.26 -10.72
C THR A 151 -7.82 6.46 -11.79
N GLY A 152 -8.75 5.59 -11.37
CA GLY A 152 -9.66 4.84 -12.23
C GLY A 152 -10.71 4.08 -11.41
N ALA A 153 -11.61 3.36 -12.07
CA ALA A 153 -12.72 2.66 -11.38
C ALA A 153 -12.26 1.56 -10.40
N SER A 154 -11.05 1.04 -10.58
CA SER A 154 -10.44 -0.03 -9.76
C SER A 154 -8.98 0.30 -9.43
N ALA A 155 -8.66 1.59 -9.36
CA ALA A 155 -7.30 2.10 -9.20
C ALA A 155 -7.27 3.44 -8.45
N GLY A 156 -6.18 3.68 -7.72
CA GLY A 156 -5.98 4.93 -7.00
C GLY A 156 -4.63 5.04 -6.33
N THR A 157 -4.42 6.18 -5.67
CA THR A 157 -3.19 6.52 -4.96
C THR A 157 -3.53 6.86 -3.52
N VAL A 158 -2.74 6.35 -2.58
CA VAL A 158 -2.81 6.64 -1.15
C VAL A 158 -1.48 7.18 -0.66
N THR A 159 -1.54 8.21 0.18
CA THR A 159 -0.37 8.76 0.88
C THR A 159 -0.70 8.97 2.35
N ARG A 160 0.29 8.80 3.22
CA ARG A 160 0.23 9.13 4.65
C ARG A 160 1.22 10.24 4.96
N ALA A 161 0.75 11.33 5.56
CA ALA A 161 1.61 12.47 5.87
C ALA A 161 2.76 12.06 6.81
N GLY A 162 3.96 12.60 6.56
CA GLY A 162 5.16 12.24 7.31
C GLY A 162 5.80 10.91 6.91
N GLN A 163 5.22 10.18 5.95
CA GLN A 163 5.82 9.01 5.34
C GLN A 163 6.27 9.32 3.90
N ASN A 164 7.49 8.94 3.53
CA ASN A 164 8.04 9.11 2.18
C ASN A 164 7.66 7.94 1.25
N VAL A 165 6.41 7.47 1.34
CA VAL A 165 5.91 6.36 0.52
C VAL A 165 4.61 6.78 -0.13
N VAL A 166 4.53 6.58 -1.44
CA VAL A 166 3.32 6.73 -2.24
C VAL A 166 2.88 5.33 -2.66
N THR A 167 1.72 4.90 -2.18
CA THR A 167 1.12 3.64 -2.61
C THR A 167 0.16 3.89 -3.75
N ASN A 168 0.42 3.28 -4.90
CA ASN A 168 -0.55 3.19 -6.00
C ASN A 168 -1.13 1.78 -6.05
N PHE A 169 -2.38 1.68 -6.47
CA PHE A 169 -2.99 0.38 -6.74
C PHE A 169 -3.80 0.37 -8.02
N SER A 170 -3.96 -0.82 -8.60
CA SER A 170 -4.79 -1.06 -9.77
C SER A 170 -5.35 -2.49 -9.78
N GLY A 171 -6.36 -2.73 -10.62
CA GLY A 171 -6.95 -4.06 -10.78
C GLY A 171 -7.73 -4.56 -9.54
N ILE A 172 -8.12 -3.65 -8.65
CA ILE A 172 -8.92 -3.95 -7.44
C ILE A 172 -10.41 -3.77 -7.78
N ALA A 173 -11.03 -4.83 -8.31
CA ALA A 173 -12.44 -4.81 -8.68
C ALA A 173 -13.38 -5.25 -7.54
N GLY A 174 -12.83 -5.80 -6.44
CA GLY A 174 -13.53 -6.00 -5.18
C GLY A 174 -13.51 -4.75 -4.28
N THR A 175 -13.75 -4.94 -2.99
CA THR A 175 -13.71 -3.86 -2.00
C THR A 175 -12.30 -3.32 -1.82
N PHE A 176 -12.17 -2.00 -1.90
CA PHE A 176 -11.03 -1.25 -1.36
C PHE A 176 -11.39 -0.67 0.00
N THR A 177 -10.55 -0.90 1.00
CA THR A 177 -10.66 -0.39 2.36
C THR A 177 -9.41 0.40 2.70
N LEU A 178 -9.57 1.67 3.09
CA LEU A 178 -8.52 2.46 3.73
C LEU A 178 -8.87 2.55 5.22
N ASP A 179 -8.12 1.82 6.04
CA ASP A 179 -8.36 1.72 7.48
C ASP A 179 -7.33 2.57 8.23
N ALA A 180 -7.79 3.67 8.82
CA ALA A 180 -6.94 4.52 9.66
C ALA A 180 -6.64 3.86 11.02
N LEU A 181 -7.28 2.74 11.35
CA LEU A 181 -7.19 2.01 12.61
C LEU A 181 -7.63 2.85 13.82
N ALA A 182 -6.70 3.20 14.70
CA ALA A 182 -6.97 3.90 15.95
C ALA A 182 -6.19 5.21 15.97
N GLY A 183 -6.75 6.25 16.58
CA GLY A 183 -6.16 7.58 16.55
C GLY A 183 -7.24 8.64 16.35
N SER A 184 -6.82 9.90 16.34
CA SER A 184 -7.60 11.01 15.79
C SER A 184 -7.16 11.24 14.36
N ASP A 185 -7.86 10.60 13.43
CA ASP A 185 -7.42 10.54 12.05
C ASP A 185 -8.13 11.56 11.16
N THR A 186 -7.43 11.96 10.10
CA THR A 186 -7.99 12.73 8.98
C THR A 186 -7.82 11.92 7.71
N VAL A 187 -8.93 11.69 7.02
CA VAL A 187 -8.93 11.09 5.68
C VAL A 187 -9.42 12.14 4.68
N THR A 188 -8.56 12.45 3.72
CA THR A 188 -8.89 13.31 2.58
C THR A 188 -9.20 12.44 1.38
N VAL A 189 -10.40 12.57 0.81
CA VAL A 189 -10.75 11.94 -0.46
C VAL A 189 -10.75 13.03 -1.53
N ASN A 190 -9.82 12.93 -2.46
CA ASN A 190 -9.72 13.83 -3.60
C ASN A 190 -10.62 13.30 -4.71
N GLY A 191 -11.67 14.05 -5.04
CA GLY A 191 -12.55 13.72 -6.16
C GLY A 191 -11.83 13.78 -7.50
N THR A 192 -12.50 13.27 -8.53
CA THR A 192 -12.13 13.36 -9.92
C THR A 192 -12.73 14.62 -10.57
N SER A 193 -12.43 14.85 -11.85
CA SER A 193 -13.11 15.89 -12.64
C SER A 193 -14.54 15.52 -13.06
N LEU A 194 -14.97 14.28 -12.78
CA LEU A 194 -16.33 13.79 -13.03
C LEU A 194 -17.18 13.98 -11.78
N GLY A 195 -18.45 13.56 -11.84
CA GLY A 195 -19.31 13.57 -10.66
C GLY A 195 -18.97 12.39 -9.74
N ASP A 196 -18.39 12.66 -8.58
CA ASP A 196 -18.17 11.66 -7.54
C ASP A 196 -19.30 11.67 -6.51
N ALA A 197 -19.56 10.51 -5.91
CA ALA A 197 -20.45 10.37 -4.77
C ALA A 197 -19.63 9.92 -3.56
N VAL A 198 -19.55 10.76 -2.54
CA VAL A 198 -18.91 10.43 -1.26
C VAL A 198 -20.01 10.33 -0.21
N ALA A 199 -20.11 9.16 0.42
CA ALA A 199 -21.05 8.91 1.51
C ALA A 199 -20.27 8.65 2.80
N VAL A 200 -20.66 9.35 3.87
CA VAL A 200 -20.07 9.18 5.19
C VAL A 200 -21.07 8.42 6.06
N PHE A 201 -20.64 7.29 6.61
CA PHE A 201 -21.44 6.47 7.51
C PHE A 201 -20.73 6.42 8.86
N THR A 202 -21.48 6.60 9.94
CA THR A 202 -21.00 6.32 11.28
C THR A 202 -21.59 5.00 11.75
N THR A 203 -20.75 4.07 12.20
CA THR A 203 -21.23 2.93 12.96
C THR A 203 -21.53 3.43 14.37
N LYS A 204 -22.81 3.38 14.77
CA LYS A 204 -23.23 3.85 16.10
C LYS A 204 -22.46 3.11 17.20
N ARG A 205 -21.46 3.74 17.81
CA ARG A 205 -21.04 3.41 19.16
C ARG A 205 -21.77 4.36 20.10
N SER A 206 -22.75 3.84 20.83
CA SER A 206 -23.40 4.57 21.93
C SER A 206 -22.35 4.99 22.96
N PRO A 207 -22.31 6.25 23.46
CA PRO A 207 -23.16 7.40 23.16
C PRO A 207 -22.64 8.26 21.98
N ALA A 208 -23.56 8.96 21.31
CA ALA A 208 -23.38 9.62 20.02
C ALA A 208 -22.23 10.65 19.98
N PRO A 209 -21.28 10.56 19.03
CA PRO A 209 -20.63 11.76 18.54
C PRO A 209 -21.64 12.52 17.67
N GLU A 210 -21.93 13.75 18.06
CA GLU A 210 -22.63 14.71 17.22
C GLU A 210 -21.71 15.02 16.03
N LEU A 211 -22.16 14.72 14.82
CA LEU A 211 -21.54 15.26 13.61
C LEU A 211 -21.91 16.75 13.56
N GLU A 212 -21.12 17.58 14.23
CA GLU A 212 -21.32 19.02 14.24
C GLU A 212 -20.86 19.60 12.89
N PHE A 213 -21.81 19.74 11.97
CA PHE A 213 -21.67 20.59 10.80
C PHE A 213 -22.27 21.95 11.14
N ASP A 214 -21.51 22.82 11.81
CA ASP A 214 -21.96 24.18 12.16
C ASP A 214 -21.19 25.27 11.38
N PRO A 215 -21.87 26.24 10.72
CA PRO A 215 -23.32 26.42 10.70
C PRO A 215 -24.04 25.93 9.43
N PRO A 216 -25.21 25.25 9.57
CA PRO A 216 -26.09 24.89 8.47
C PRO A 216 -26.82 26.12 7.87
N PRO A 217 -27.24 26.07 6.59
CA PRO A 217 -27.31 24.89 5.74
C PRO A 217 -26.15 24.85 4.75
N CYS A 218 -25.13 24.04 5.01
CA CYS A 218 -24.18 23.65 3.97
C CYS A 218 -24.90 22.70 3.00
N THR A 219 -25.54 23.27 1.99
CA THR A 219 -25.84 22.55 0.76
C THR A 219 -24.51 22.32 0.04
N PHE A 220 -24.21 21.07 -0.35
CA PHE A 220 -23.10 20.79 -1.26
C PHE A 220 -23.37 21.53 -2.57
N LYS A 221 -22.83 22.75 -2.69
CA LYS A 221 -22.93 23.52 -3.91
C LYS A 221 -21.82 23.06 -4.84
N LYS A 222 -22.19 22.35 -5.90
CA LYS A 222 -21.35 22.15 -7.09
C LYS A 222 -20.77 23.51 -7.49
N LEU A 223 -19.48 23.74 -7.26
CA LEU A 223 -18.76 24.84 -7.89
C LEU A 223 -18.48 24.39 -9.33
N GLY A 224 -18.75 25.28 -10.29
CA GLY A 224 -18.56 24.98 -11.72
C GLY A 224 -17.10 24.65 -12.07
N PRO A 225 -16.84 24.14 -13.29
CA PRO A 225 -15.58 23.45 -13.63
C PRO A 225 -14.37 24.40 -13.81
N PRO A 226 -13.10 23.91 -13.74
CA PRO A 226 -12.61 22.66 -13.13
C PRO A 226 -11.64 22.97 -11.96
N VAL A 227 -12.01 22.60 -10.74
CA VAL A 227 -11.10 22.53 -9.59
C VAL A 227 -11.33 21.14 -8.97
N PRO A 228 -10.28 20.38 -8.59
CA PRO A 228 -10.48 19.10 -7.91
C PRO A 228 -11.32 19.31 -6.64
N ASP A 229 -12.40 18.55 -6.50
CA ASP A 229 -13.24 18.60 -5.30
C ASP A 229 -12.51 17.90 -4.14
N THR A 230 -12.32 18.61 -3.02
CA THR A 230 -11.71 18.06 -1.81
C THR A 230 -12.77 17.90 -0.72
N VAL A 231 -12.98 16.67 -0.23
CA VAL A 231 -13.77 16.41 0.98
C VAL A 231 -12.83 15.93 2.07
N THR A 232 -12.68 16.74 3.12
CA THR A 232 -11.94 16.38 4.33
C THR A 232 -12.92 15.83 5.35
N VAL A 233 -12.71 14.59 5.79
CA VAL A 233 -13.43 13.99 6.90
C VAL A 233 -12.47 13.91 8.09
N SER A 234 -12.73 14.70 9.12
CA SER A 234 -12.04 14.61 10.41
C SER A 234 -12.88 13.76 11.37
N LEU A 235 -12.28 12.70 11.92
CA LEU A 235 -12.94 11.84 12.90
C LEU A 235 -12.55 12.30 14.31
N PRO A 236 -13.50 12.72 15.18
CA PRO A 236 -13.16 13.21 16.51
C PRO A 236 -12.84 12.08 17.51
N LEU A 237 -11.99 12.41 18.49
CA LEU A 237 -11.59 11.60 19.66
C LEU A 237 -12.80 11.08 20.47
N PRO A 238 -12.74 9.90 21.13
CA PRO A 238 -13.68 9.58 22.19
C PRO A 238 -13.36 10.43 23.43
N ALA A 239 -14.07 11.55 23.61
CA ALA A 239 -14.04 12.29 24.87
C ALA A 239 -14.77 11.46 25.94
N LEU A 240 -14.01 10.76 26.79
CA LEU A 240 -14.53 10.26 28.06
C LEU A 240 -14.49 11.41 29.07
N THR A 241 -15.59 12.13 29.22
CA THR A 241 -15.79 13.06 30.34
C THR A 241 -17.06 12.71 31.10
N THR A 242 -16.88 12.22 32.31
CA THR A 242 -17.89 12.14 33.37
C THR A 242 -18.33 13.55 33.79
N SER A 243 -19.63 13.87 33.77
CA SER A 243 -20.41 14.36 34.95
C SER A 243 -21.87 14.71 34.61
N GLU A 244 -22.76 14.16 35.44
CA GLU A 244 -24.08 14.58 35.96
C GLU A 244 -25.13 15.42 35.18
N SER A 245 -26.33 14.81 35.05
CA SER A 245 -27.68 15.27 35.47
C SER A 245 -28.08 16.75 35.39
N VAL A 246 -29.15 17.07 34.63
CA VAL A 246 -30.35 17.83 35.09
C VAL A 246 -31.60 17.43 34.27
N LEU A 247 -32.72 17.18 34.98
CA LEU A 247 -34.11 17.00 34.49
C LEU A 247 -34.78 18.32 34.08
N ALA A 248 -35.66 18.30 33.07
CA ALA A 248 -36.93 19.05 32.94
C ALA A 248 -37.35 19.06 31.45
N GLU A 249 -38.58 18.80 30.99
CA GLU A 249 -39.90 18.40 31.58
C GLU A 249 -40.44 17.21 30.77
#